data_AF-A0A1E3X7N0-F1
#
_entry.id   AF-A0A1E3X7N0-F1
#
_cell.length_a   1.000
_cell.length_b   1.000
_cell.length_c   1.000
_cell.angle_alpha   90.00
_cell.angle_beta   90.00
_cell.angle_gamma   90.00
#
_symmetry.space_group_name_H-M   'P 1'
#
loop_
_entity.id
_entity.type
_entity.pdbx_description
1 polymer ?
#
loop_
_entity_poly.entity_id
_entity_poly.type
_entity_poly.pdbx_seq_one_letter_code
_entity_poly.pdbx_strand_id
1 'polypeptide(L)' 'MRISEQRKRERMRELQRMADHVCSLILISDYPEIDIEIEKSKVRERCEELYPDRMDLYEMIYESRFNRLWEQFRELSE' A
#
# COMPACT_ATOMS: atom_id res chain seq x y z
N MET A 1 10.83 17.53 22.16
CA MET A 1 11.40 17.10 20.85
C MET A 1 11.31 15.58 20.57
N ARG A 2 11.23 14.66 21.56
CA ARG A 2 11.16 13.20 21.30
C ARG A 2 9.80 12.67 20.82
N ILE A 3 8.69 13.30 21.23
CA ILE A 3 7.33 12.81 20.95
C ILE A 3 6.93 12.97 19.46
N SER A 4 7.39 14.03 18.78
CA SER A 4 7.04 14.28 17.38
C SER A 4 7.68 13.27 16.41
N GLU A 5 8.94 12.93 16.64
CA GLU A 5 9.67 11.95 15.82
C GLU A 5 9.16 10.53 16.04
N GLN A 6 8.78 10.19 17.27
CA GLN A 6 8.14 8.92 17.56
C GLN A 6 6.81 8.77 16.81
N ARG A 7 5.95 9.80 16.85
CA ARG A 7 4.67 9.80 16.11
C ARG A 7 4.85 9.69 14.60
N LYS A 8 5.86 10.35 14.02
CA LYS A 8 6.21 10.19 12.60
C LYS A 8 6.58 8.74 12.28
N ARG A 9 7.45 8.13 13.10
CA ARG A 9 7.85 6.72 12.92
C ARG A 9 6.67 5.76 13.04
N GLU A 10 5.76 6.01 13.96
CA GLU A 10 4.54 5.21 14.13
C GLU A 10 3.65 5.29 12.88
N ARG A 11 3.40 6.49 12.36
CA ARG A 11 2.64 6.72 11.11
C ARG A 11 3.30 6.06 9.89
N MET A 12 4.63 6.14 9.78
CA MET A 12 5.35 5.45 8.70
C MET A 12 5.22 3.93 8.79
N ARG A 13 5.34 3.35 10.00
CA ARG A 13 5.17 1.91 10.23
C ARG A 13 3.74 1.45 10.00
N GLU A 14 2.76 2.30 10.27
CA GLU A 14 1.36 2.05 9.95
C GLU A 14 1.17 1.86 8.44
N LEU A 15 1.58 2.85 7.63
CA LEU A 15 1.51 2.76 6.17
C LEU A 15 2.29 1.58 5.60
N GLN A 16 3.50 1.31 6.13
CA GLN A 16 4.28 0.14 5.71
C GLN A 16 3.52 -1.16 5.93
N ARG A 17 2.92 -1.36 7.12
CA ARG A 17 2.15 -2.58 7.41
C ARG A 17 0.94 -2.73 6.51
N MET A 18 0.24 -1.63 6.21
CA MET A 18 -0.90 -1.66 5.30
C MET A 18 -0.47 -2.03 3.88
N ALA A 19 0.61 -1.43 3.37
CA ALA A 19 1.14 -1.75 2.05
C ALA A 19 1.68 -3.18 1.95
N ASP A 20 2.34 -3.69 2.99
CA ASP A 20 2.81 -5.07 3.04
C ASP A 20 1.64 -6.06 3.10
N HIS A 21 0.53 -5.68 3.75
CA HIS A 21 -0.71 -6.45 3.70
C HIS A 21 -1.27 -6.57 2.28
N VAL A 22 -1.39 -5.45 1.55
CA VAL A 22 -1.80 -5.47 0.13
C VAL A 22 -0.88 -6.38 -0.70
N CYS A 23 0.44 -6.28 -0.51
CA CYS A 23 1.39 -7.15 -1.21
C CYS A 23 1.14 -8.63 -0.93
N SER A 24 0.86 -8.99 0.32
CA SER A 24 0.49 -10.35 0.70
C SER A 24 -0.78 -10.81 -0.01
N LEU A 25 -1.81 -9.96 -0.11
CA LEU A 25 -3.08 -10.34 -0.76
C LEU A 25 -2.90 -10.55 -2.27
N ILE A 26 -2.08 -9.73 -2.92
CA ILE A 26 -1.76 -9.90 -4.35
C ILE A 26 -1.07 -11.25 -4.59
N LEU A 27 -0.16 -11.66 -3.71
CA LEU A 27 0.58 -12.92 -3.81
C LEU A 27 -0.30 -14.17 -3.59
N ILE A 28 -1.43 -14.04 -2.87
CA ILE A 28 -2.32 -15.15 -2.53
C ILE A 28 -3.37 -15.32 -3.64
N SER A 29 -3.15 -16.24 -4.58
CA SER A 29 -3.88 -16.34 -5.87
C SER A 29 -5.40 -16.53 -5.80
N ASP A 30 -5.96 -16.97 -4.66
CA ASP A 30 -7.40 -17.19 -4.47
C ASP A 30 -8.12 -15.98 -3.83
N TYR A 31 -7.39 -14.95 -3.40
CA TYR A 31 -8.01 -13.77 -2.82
C TYR A 31 -8.70 -12.93 -3.92
N PRO A 32 -9.96 -12.50 -3.75
CA PRO A 32 -10.69 -11.77 -4.78
C PRO A 32 -10.05 -10.42 -5.15
N GLU A 33 -10.01 -10.11 -6.44
CA GLU A 33 -9.47 -8.85 -6.96
C GLU A 33 -10.13 -7.62 -6.33
N ILE A 34 -11.46 -7.62 -6.21
CA ILE A 34 -12.21 -6.51 -5.64
C ILE A 34 -11.79 -6.20 -4.20
N ASP A 35 -11.47 -7.23 -3.41
CA ASP A 35 -11.05 -7.06 -2.02
C ASP A 35 -9.64 -6.45 -1.95
N ILE A 36 -8.78 -6.76 -2.93
CA ILE A 36 -7.42 -6.18 -3.03
C ILE A 36 -7.50 -4.69 -3.39
N GLU A 37 -8.35 -4.32 -4.35
CA GLU A 37 -8.55 -2.92 -4.73
C GLU A 37 -9.13 -2.10 -3.57
N ILE A 38 -10.02 -2.69 -2.76
CA ILE A 38 -10.49 -2.06 -1.52
C ILE A 38 -9.32 -1.80 -0.55
N GLU A 39 -8.45 -2.78 -0.33
CA GLU A 39 -7.28 -2.59 0.55
C GLU A 39 -6.28 -1.57 -0.01
N LYS A 40 -6.04 -1.54 -1.34
CA LYS A 40 -5.24 -0.49 -2.00
C LYS A 40 -5.81 0.91 -1.74
N SER A 41 -7.13 1.09 -1.91
CA SER A 41 -7.82 2.36 -1.63
C SER A 41 -7.59 2.82 -0.20
N LYS A 42 -7.71 1.91 0.78
CA LYS A 42 -7.44 2.22 2.20
C LYS A 42 -6.01 2.70 2.43
N VAL A 43 -5.01 2.12 1.75
CA VAL A 43 -3.62 2.62 1.86
C VAL A 43 -3.49 4.01 1.26
N ARG A 44 -4.12 4.26 0.10
CA ARG A 44 -4.09 5.57 -0.58
C ARG A 44 -4.71 6.65 0.29
N GLU A 45 -5.94 6.44 0.74
CA GLU A 45 -6.69 7.34 1.62
C GLU A 45 -5.88 7.65 2.88
N ARG A 46 -5.31 6.61 3.50
CA ARG A 46 -4.50 6.80 4.70
C ARG A 46 -3.20 7.56 4.44
N CYS A 47 -2.59 7.39 3.28
CA CYS A 47 -1.41 8.14 2.88
C CYS A 47 -1.75 9.62 2.69
N GLU A 48 -2.86 9.91 2.01
CA GLU A 48 -3.36 11.26 1.77
C GLU A 48 -3.71 12.00 3.07
N GLU A 49 -4.35 11.31 4.03
CA GLU A 49 -4.62 11.86 5.37
C GLU A 49 -3.34 12.24 6.13
N LEU A 50 -2.29 11.42 6.02
CA LEU A 50 -1.07 11.59 6.80
C LEU A 50 -0.05 12.51 6.13
N TYR A 51 0.01 12.51 4.80
CA TYR A 51 1.02 13.15 3.97
C TYR A 51 0.44 13.64 2.62
N PRO A 52 -0.53 14.58 2.64
CA PRO A 52 -1.21 15.03 1.41
C PRO A 52 -0.23 15.60 0.37
N ASP A 53 0.83 16.29 0.81
CA ASP A 53 1.86 16.87 -0.06
C ASP A 53 2.87 15.85 -0.62
N ARG A 54 2.60 14.54 -0.49
CA ARG A 54 3.52 13.45 -0.88
C ARG A 54 2.85 12.38 -1.73
N MET A 55 1.68 12.65 -2.29
CA MET A 55 0.95 11.66 -3.11
C MET A 55 1.71 11.27 -4.40
N ASP A 56 2.51 12.16 -4.98
CA ASP A 56 3.38 11.79 -6.10
C ASP A 56 4.38 10.68 -5.74
N LEU A 57 4.90 10.69 -4.50
CA LEU A 57 5.77 9.61 -4.01
C LEU A 57 4.99 8.34 -3.72
N TYR A 58 3.74 8.45 -3.26
CA TYR A 58 2.86 7.30 -3.11
C TYR A 58 2.67 6.58 -4.45
N GLU A 59 2.36 7.31 -5.51
CA GLU A 59 2.16 6.74 -6.86
C GLU A 59 3.45 6.11 -7.40
N MET A 60 4.59 6.80 -7.23
CA MET A 60 5.88 6.31 -7.68
C MET A 60 6.33 5.04 -6.95
N ILE A 61 5.99 4.88 -5.66
CA ILE A 61 6.51 3.79 -4.84
C ILE A 61 5.48 2.67 -4.66
N TYR A 62 4.31 2.99 -4.12
CA TYR A 62 3.32 1.99 -3.74
C TYR A 62 2.53 1.50 -4.93
N GLU A 63 1.94 2.39 -5.75
CA GLU A 63 1.18 1.95 -6.95
C GLU A 63 2.07 1.17 -7.91
N SER A 64 3.27 1.70 -8.20
CA SER A 64 4.24 0.99 -9.04
C SER A 64 4.63 -0.38 -8.49
N ARG A 65 4.75 -0.53 -7.16
CA ARG A 65 5.01 -1.84 -6.52
C ARG A 65 3.82 -2.78 -6.66
N PHE A 66 2.60 -2.30 -6.44
CA PHE A 66 1.38 -3.10 -6.52
C PHE A 66 1.13 -3.58 -7.96
N ASN A 67 1.22 -2.69 -8.94
CA ASN A 67 1.04 -3.04 -10.36
C ASN A 67 2.04 -4.11 -10.80
N ARG A 68 3.32 -3.95 -10.44
CA ARG A 68 4.33 -4.97 -10.76
C ARG A 68 4.01 -6.33 -10.12
N LEU A 69 3.54 -6.35 -8.87
CA LEU A 69 3.15 -7.61 -8.22
C LEU A 69 1.90 -8.20 -8.87
N TRP A 70 0.95 -7.35 -9.29
CA TRP A 70 -0.26 -7.78 -9.98
C TRP A 70 0.07 -8.48 -11.29
N GLU A 71 0.87 -7.85 -12.14
CA GLU A 71 1.37 -8.41 -13.41
C GLU A 71 2.08 -9.75 -13.18
N GLN A 72 2.88 -9.87 -12.12
CA GLN A 72 3.67 -11.07 -11.82
C GLN A 72 2.86 -12.26 -11.28
N PHE A 73 1.80 -12.02 -10.51
CA PHE A 73 1.14 -13.08 -9.75
C PHE A 73 -0.34 -13.28 -10.10
N ARG A 74 -0.97 -12.32 -10.78
CA ARG A 74 -2.40 -12.36 -11.11
C ARG A 74 -2.68 -12.35 -12.61
N GLU A 75 -1.90 -11.61 -13.40
CA GLU A 75 -2.11 -11.58 -14.86
C GLU A 75 -1.58 -12.81 -15.62
N LEU A 76 -0.66 -13.60 -15.03
CA LEU A 76 -0.16 -14.84 -15.63
C LEU A 76 -1.09 -16.06 -15.48
N SER A 77 -2.33 -15.84 -15.04
CA SER A 77 -3.31 -16.91 -14.81
C SER A 77 -4.13 -17.16 -16.09
N GLU A 78 -3.57 -17.91 -17.05
CA GLU A 78 -4.34 -18.57 -18.13
C GLU A 78 -5.11 -19.80 -17.63
#